data_AF-A0A1W1E0V3-F1
#
_entry.id   AF-A0A1W1E0V3-F1
#
_cell.length_a   1.000
_cell.length_b   1.000
_cell.length_c   1.000
_cell.angle_alpha   90.00
_cell.angle_beta   90.00
_cell.angle_gamma   90.00
#
_symmetry.space_group_name_H-M   'P 1'
#
loop_
_entity.id
_entity.type
_entity.pdbx_description
1 polymer ?
#
loop_
_entity_poly.entity_id
_entity_poly.type
_entity_poly.pdbx_seq_one_letter_code
_entity_poly.pdbx_strand_id
1 'polypeptide(L)'
;MNEMKGSQLKEILEGIAENLFVQDPYLQSGGDMVRMGGLNYTINPVAGLGNRISNIVDDEGTAVDPNKSYKVSGWAQVNSVGNGRLMWDVAADYLRKQGHLDLKKVNHPTIKGVKNNPGIENYAGKLI
;
A
#
# COMPACT_ATOMS: atom_id res chain seq x y z
N MET A 1 5.64 16.03 -1.70
CA MET A 1 6.13 14.85 -2.42
C MET A 1 7.49 14.55 -1.84
N ASN A 2 7.71 13.34 -1.34
CA ASN A 2 8.94 12.97 -0.65
C ASN A 2 9.71 11.97 -1.51
N GLU A 3 11.04 12.06 -1.48
CA GLU A 3 11.90 11.07 -2.10
C GLU A 3 12.32 10.04 -1.05
N MET A 4 12.19 8.76 -1.39
CA MET A 4 12.63 7.66 -0.54
C MET A 4 13.22 6.54 -1.38
N LYS A 5 14.20 5.83 -0.81
CA LYS A 5 14.79 4.66 -1.45
C LYS A 5 13.80 3.50 -1.52
N GLY A 6 13.97 2.61 -2.50
CA GLY A 6 13.17 1.38 -2.60
C GLY A 6 13.24 0.53 -1.32
N SER A 7 14.38 0.52 -0.63
CA SER A 7 14.52 -0.16 0.67
C SER A 7 13.61 0.45 1.74
N GLN A 8 13.56 1.78 1.82
CA GLN A 8 12.72 2.50 2.77
C GLN A 8 11.23 2.30 2.48
N LEU A 9 10.86 2.20 1.19
CA LEU A 9 9.48 1.87 0.80
C LEU A 9 9.07 0.49 1.33
N LYS A 10 9.94 -0.52 1.18
CA LYS A 10 9.71 -1.85 1.75
C LYS A 10 9.60 -1.80 3.27
N GLU A 11 10.51 -1.09 3.94
CA GLU A 11 10.51 -0.95 5.40
C GLU A 11 9.21 -0.32 5.93
N ILE A 12 8.66 0.68 5.24
CA ILE A 12 7.38 1.30 5.60
C ILE A 12 6.24 0.29 5.48
N LEU A 13 6.16 -0.45 4.37
CA LEU A 13 5.13 -1.46 4.17
C LEU A 13 5.23 -2.60 5.19
N GLU A 14 6.44 -3.07 5.47
CA GLU A 14 6.70 -4.06 6.51
C GLU A 14 6.28 -3.51 7.87
N GLY A 15 6.64 -2.27 8.23
CA GLY A 15 6.27 -1.67 9.52
C GLY A 15 4.76 -1.58 9.74
N ILE A 16 3.99 -1.24 8.70
CA ILE A 16 2.53 -1.24 8.74
C ILE A 16 2.00 -2.67 8.87
N ALA A 17 2.53 -3.60 8.07
CA ALA A 17 2.14 -5.00 8.15
C ALA A 17 2.46 -5.59 9.53
N GLU A 18 3.59 -5.24 10.13
CA GLU A 18 4.03 -5.67 11.46
C GLU A 18 3.00 -5.32 12.52
N ASN A 19 2.58 -4.06 12.52
CA ASN A 19 1.59 -3.56 13.44
C ASN A 19 0.21 -4.22 13.28
N LEU A 20 -0.22 -4.51 12.05
CA LEU A 20 -1.55 -5.06 11.77
C LEU A 20 -1.65 -6.58 11.96
N PHE A 21 -0.60 -7.32 11.62
CA PHE A 21 -0.62 -8.79 11.64
C PHE A 21 0.28 -9.39 12.74
N VAL A 22 0.58 -8.62 13.78
CA VAL A 22 1.19 -9.16 15.00
C VAL A 22 0.26 -10.22 15.60
N GLN A 23 0.82 -11.37 15.98
CA GLN A 23 0.03 -12.50 16.46
C GLN A 23 -0.71 -12.20 17.76
N ASP A 24 -0.14 -11.35 18.62
CA ASP A 24 -0.78 -10.90 19.84
C ASP A 24 -1.84 -9.82 19.51
N PRO A 25 -3.14 -10.10 19.68
CA PRO A 25 -4.19 -9.15 19.35
C PRO A 25 -4.16 -7.89 20.22
N TYR A 26 -3.55 -7.93 21.42
CA TYR A 26 -3.41 -6.74 22.27
C TYR A 26 -2.38 -5.74 21.75
N LEU A 27 -1.50 -6.18 20.84
CA LEU A 27 -0.48 -5.33 20.21
C LEU A 27 -0.92 -4.80 18.84
N GLN A 28 -2.04 -5.29 18.30
CA GLN A 28 -2.58 -4.79 17.05
C GLN A 28 -3.14 -3.39 17.26
N SER A 29 -2.60 -2.41 16.54
CA SER A 29 -3.28 -1.13 16.41
C SER A 29 -4.33 -1.32 15.31
N GLY A 30 -5.59 -0.99 15.60
CA GLY A 30 -6.66 -1.12 14.62
C GLY A 30 -6.37 -0.32 13.35
N GLY A 31 -6.99 -0.70 12.24
CA GLY A 31 -6.81 -0.04 10.94
C GLY A 31 -6.67 -1.04 9.79
N ASP A 32 -6.22 -0.53 8.65
CA ASP A 32 -6.03 -1.28 7.41
C ASP A 32 -4.61 -1.07 6.86
N MET A 33 -4.15 -2.01 6.01
CA MET A 33 -2.99 -1.78 5.16
C MET A 33 -3.20 -0.54 4.27
N VAL A 34 -2.11 0.20 4.02
CA VAL A 34 -2.14 1.33 3.09
C VAL A 34 -2.45 0.88 1.66
N ARG A 35 -3.27 1.67 0.97
CA ARG A 35 -3.59 1.49 -0.45
C ARG A 35 -2.59 2.30 -1.27
N MET A 36 -1.93 1.65 -2.22
CA MET A 36 -0.91 2.29 -3.06
C MET A 36 -1.26 2.14 -4.54
N GLY A 37 -1.19 3.24 -5.28
CA GLY A 37 -1.25 3.23 -6.74
C GLY A 37 0.15 3.28 -7.34
N GLY A 38 0.34 2.73 -8.54
CA GLY A 38 1.65 2.72 -9.22
C GLY A 38 2.59 1.60 -8.76
N LEU A 39 2.14 0.75 -7.83
CA LEU A 39 2.96 -0.31 -7.23
C LEU A 39 2.12 -1.56 -6.96
N ASN A 40 2.71 -2.72 -7.20
CA ASN A 40 2.16 -4.03 -6.90
C ASN A 40 3.13 -4.78 -5.98
N TYR A 41 2.60 -5.53 -5.02
CA TYR A 41 3.41 -6.32 -4.11
C TYR A 41 2.66 -7.57 -3.65
N THR A 42 3.40 -8.54 -3.12
CA THR A 42 2.86 -9.70 -2.43
C THR A 42 2.96 -9.49 -0.93
N ILE A 43 1.87 -9.75 -0.20
CA ILE A 43 1.83 -9.76 1.26
C ILE A 43 1.53 -11.17 1.77
N ASN A 44 2.29 -11.63 2.76
CA ASN A 44 2.02 -12.85 3.51
C ASN A 44 1.71 -12.50 4.98
N PRO A 45 0.43 -12.34 5.36
CA PRO A 45 0.07 -11.91 6.71
C PRO A 45 0.52 -12.85 7.82
N VAL A 46 0.74 -14.13 7.52
CA VAL A 46 1.18 -15.14 8.50
C VAL A 46 2.71 -15.29 8.57
N ALA A 47 3.47 -14.53 7.77
CA ALA A 47 4.93 -14.55 7.84
C ALA A 47 5.45 -13.81 9.08
N GLY A 48 6.63 -14.24 9.53
CA GLY A 48 7.34 -13.59 10.63
C GLY A 48 7.84 -12.18 10.28
N LEU A 49 8.36 -11.52 11.32
CA LEU A 49 8.70 -10.09 11.29
C LEU A 49 9.63 -9.74 10.13
N GLY A 50 9.27 -8.71 9.35
CA GLY A 50 10.07 -8.18 8.24
C GLY A 50 10.11 -9.05 6.98
N ASN A 51 9.32 -10.13 6.95
CA ASN A 51 9.22 -11.08 5.83
C ASN A 51 7.81 -11.15 5.25
N ARG A 52 6.96 -10.15 5.53
CA ARG A 52 5.57 -10.14 5.06
C ARG A 52 5.46 -9.59 3.65
N ILE A 53 6.33 -8.66 3.24
CA ILE A 53 6.27 -7.97 1.95
C ILE A 53 7.33 -8.51 0.98
N SER A 54 6.89 -8.89 -0.22
CA SER A 54 7.75 -9.42 -1.28
C SER A 54 7.25 -9.04 -2.67
N ASN A 55 8.04 -9.32 -3.72
CA ASN A 55 7.68 -9.10 -5.12
C ASN A 55 7.17 -7.68 -5.41
N ILE A 56 7.89 -6.67 -4.90
CA ILE A 56 7.53 -5.27 -5.10
C ILE A 56 7.92 -4.87 -6.52
N VAL A 57 6.93 -4.57 -7.36
CA VAL A 57 7.10 -4.17 -8.76
C VAL A 57 6.24 -2.94 -9.05
N ASP A 58 6.65 -2.12 -10.00
CA ASP A 58 5.81 -1.03 -10.50
C ASP A 58 4.68 -1.55 -11.41
N ASP A 59 3.90 -0.64 -11.97
CA ASP A 59 2.78 -0.99 -12.83
C ASP A 59 3.16 -1.58 -14.19
N GLU A 60 4.41 -1.39 -14.61
CA GLU A 60 4.98 -1.96 -15.83
C GLU A 60 5.61 -3.34 -15.56
N GLY A 61 5.67 -3.76 -14.29
CA GLY A 61 6.26 -5.03 -13.86
C GLY A 61 7.76 -4.94 -13.58
N THR A 62 8.34 -3.75 -13.54
CA THR A 62 9.74 -3.55 -13.19
C THR A 62 9.92 -3.68 -11.69
N ALA A 63 10.87 -4.52 -11.26
CA ALA A 63 11.21 -4.67 -9.85
C ALA A 63 11.69 -3.36 -9.24
N VAL A 64 11.24 -3.07 -8.02
CA VAL A 64 11.75 -1.93 -7.24
C VAL A 64 13.19 -2.22 -6.82
N ASP A 65 14.11 -1.33 -7.22
CA ASP A 65 15.50 -1.37 -6.82
C ASP A 65 15.64 -0.77 -5.40
N PRO A 66 16.18 -1.52 -4.43
CA PRO A 66 16.36 -1.04 -3.07
C PRO A 66 17.19 0.25 -2.96
N ASN A 67 18.11 0.49 -3.89
CA ASN A 67 19.05 1.61 -3.86
C ASN A 67 18.56 2.84 -4.64
N LYS A 68 17.56 2.67 -5.52
CA LYS A 68 17.00 3.76 -6.32
C LYS A 68 16.06 4.63 -5.48
N SER A 69 16.10 5.94 -5.70
CA SER A 69 15.14 6.88 -5.12
C SER A 69 13.86 6.96 -5.95
N TYR A 70 12.72 6.90 -5.26
CA TYR A 70 11.39 7.00 -5.82
C TYR A 70 10.67 8.21 -5.23
N LYS A 71 9.90 8.91 -6.08
CA LYS A 71 9.03 10.01 -5.63
C LYS A 71 7.70 9.44 -5.16
N VAL A 72 7.41 9.62 -3.89
CA VAL A 72 6.19 9.12 -3.25
C VAL A 72 5.33 10.28 -2.78
N SER A 73 4.03 10.18 -3.07
CA SER A 73 3.02 11.11 -2.58
C SER A 73 2.01 10.34 -1.73
N GLY A 74 1.72 10.87 -0.56
CA GLY A 74 0.72 10.36 0.35
C GLY A 74 -0.02 11.51 1.02
N TRP A 75 -1.18 11.23 1.59
CA TRP A 75 -2.00 12.17 2.34
C TRP A 75 -2.49 11.49 3.63
N ALA A 76 -3.15 12.23 4.51
CA ALA A 76 -3.58 11.75 5.84
C ALA A 76 -2.42 11.24 6.72
N GLN A 77 -1.34 12.03 6.80
CA GLN A 77 -0.24 11.73 7.72
C GLN A 77 -0.74 11.72 9.16
N VAL A 78 -0.32 10.71 9.92
CA VAL A 78 -0.63 10.63 11.35
C VAL A 78 0.27 11.64 12.09
N ASN A 79 -0.31 12.42 12.99
CA ASN A 79 0.38 13.39 13.87
C ASN A 79 0.93 14.67 13.21
N SER A 80 0.78 14.87 11.89
CA SER A 80 1.19 16.12 11.26
C SER A 80 0.28 16.53 10.11
N VAL A 81 0.10 17.84 9.95
CA VAL A 81 -0.56 18.41 8.78
C VAL A 81 0.51 18.63 7.72
N GLY A 82 0.38 17.93 6.59
CA GLY A 82 1.30 18.08 5.47
C GLY A 82 1.30 19.51 4.91
N ASN A 83 2.47 19.98 4.50
CA ASN A 83 2.58 21.25 3.79
C ASN A 83 2.05 21.06 2.36
N GLY A 84 0.95 21.72 2.01
CA GLY A 84 0.42 21.67 0.65
C GLY A 84 -1.07 21.99 0.56
N ARG A 85 -1.61 21.80 -0.65
CA ARG A 85 -3.05 21.89 -0.90
C ARG A 85 -3.78 20.76 -0.19
N LEU A 86 -5.00 21.04 0.23
CA LEU A 86 -5.87 20.05 0.87
C LEU A 86 -6.26 18.98 -0.15
N MET A 87 -6.23 17.71 0.25
CA MET A 87 -6.44 16.60 -0.70
C MET A 87 -7.82 16.65 -1.37
N TRP A 88 -8.85 17.12 -0.65
CA TRP A 88 -10.18 17.29 -1.23
C TRP A 88 -10.23 18.37 -2.31
N ASP A 89 -9.45 19.44 -2.20
CA ASP A 89 -9.38 20.46 -3.26
C ASP A 89 -8.69 19.89 -4.50
N VAL A 90 -7.61 19.12 -4.31
CA VAL A 90 -6.92 18.44 -5.41
C VAL A 90 -7.86 17.45 -6.12
N ALA A 91 -8.59 16.64 -5.35
CA ALA A 91 -9.56 15.70 -5.89
C ALA A 91 -10.72 16.41 -6.61
N ALA A 92 -11.29 17.46 -6.02
CA ALA A 92 -12.40 18.21 -6.60
C ALA A 92 -12.00 18.88 -7.92
N ASP A 93 -10.84 19.52 -7.98
CA ASP A 93 -10.33 20.12 -9.22
C ASP A 93 -10.09 19.07 -10.30
N TYR A 94 -9.50 17.93 -9.93
CA TYR A 94 -9.28 16.84 -10.86
C TYR A 94 -10.59 16.30 -11.42
N LEU A 95 -11.58 16.01 -10.57
CA LEU A 95 -12.88 15.49 -10.97
C LEU A 95 -13.65 16.49 -11.86
N ARG A 96 -13.68 17.78 -11.50
CA ARG A 96 -14.31 18.83 -12.33
C ARG A 96 -13.67 18.93 -13.71
N LYS A 97 -12.35 18.76 -13.80
CA LYS A 97 -11.62 18.80 -15.07
C LYS A 97 -11.90 17.58 -15.95
N GLN A 98 -12.01 16.39 -15.35
CA GLN A 98 -12.28 15.16 -16.12
C GLN A 98 -13.72 15.07 -16.62
N GLY A 99 -14.69 15.52 -15.81
CA GLY A 99 -16.13 15.43 -16.11
C GLY A 99 -16.68 14.00 -16.00
N HIS A 100 -15.96 13.02 -16.54
CA HIS A 100 -16.21 11.59 -16.38
C HIS A 100 -14.89 10.88 -16.01
N LEU A 101 -14.91 10.07 -14.96
CA LEU A 101 -13.74 9.34 -14.49
C LEU A 101 -13.89 7.84 -14.79
N ASP A 102 -12.94 7.31 -15.56
CA ASP A 102 -12.79 5.88 -15.80
C ASP A 102 -11.46 5.38 -15.21
N LEU A 103 -11.53 4.56 -14.17
CA LEU A 103 -10.37 4.03 -13.47
C LEU A 103 -9.83 2.79 -14.21
N LYS A 104 -8.79 3.01 -15.03
CA LYS A 104 -8.18 1.94 -15.83
C LYS A 104 -7.48 0.85 -15.02
N LYS A 105 -6.97 1.20 -13.83
CA LYS A 105 -6.25 0.27 -12.96
C LYS A 105 -6.52 0.58 -11.49
N VAL A 106 -6.79 -0.47 -10.73
CA VAL A 106 -6.79 -0.46 -9.27
C VAL A 106 -5.78 -1.52 -8.83
N ASN A 107 -4.77 -1.10 -8.07
CA ASN A 107 -3.75 -2.01 -7.56
C ASN A 107 -4.31 -2.79 -6.38
N HIS A 108 -4.26 -4.12 -6.49
CA HIS A 108 -4.58 -5.04 -5.41
C HIS A 108 -3.33 -5.88 -5.11
N PRO A 109 -2.84 -5.91 -3.85
CA PRO A 109 -1.71 -6.76 -3.52
C PRO A 109 -2.05 -8.24 -3.76
N THR A 110 -1.04 -9.05 -4.05
CA THR A 110 -1.22 -10.50 -4.01
C THR A 110 -1.17 -10.94 -2.55
N ILE A 111 -2.18 -11.66 -2.06
CA ILE A 111 -2.19 -12.12 -0.66
C ILE A 111 -1.86 -13.60 -0.62
N LYS A 112 -0.81 -13.94 0.13
CA LYS A 112 -0.32 -15.31 0.31
C LYS A 112 -0.84 -15.92 1.61
N GLY A 113 -1.17 -17.21 1.58
CA GLY A 113 -1.40 -18.02 2.77
C GLY A 113 -2.79 -17.84 3.40
N VAL A 114 -3.72 -17.20 2.71
CA VAL A 114 -5.06 -16.88 3.24
C VAL A 114 -6.21 -17.49 2.43
N LYS A 115 -5.92 -18.29 1.40
CA LYS A 115 -6.93 -18.82 0.46
C LYS A 115 -8.12 -19.52 1.14
N ASN A 116 -7.87 -20.18 2.28
CA ASN A 116 -8.89 -20.91 3.04
C ASN A 116 -9.44 -20.10 4.23
N ASN A 117 -9.14 -18.80 4.31
CA ASN A 117 -9.65 -17.95 5.38
C ASN A 117 -11.15 -17.67 5.12
N PRO A 118 -12.06 -18.08 6.03
CA PRO A 118 -13.50 -17.90 5.83
C PRO A 118 -13.94 -16.42 5.81
N GLY A 119 -13.09 -15.51 6.28
CA GLY A 119 -13.34 -14.06 6.23
C GLY A 119 -13.01 -13.42 4.89
N ILE A 120 -12.46 -14.16 3.92
CA ILE A 120 -12.17 -13.64 2.58
C ILE A 120 -13.33 -13.94 1.64
N GLU A 121 -13.91 -12.88 1.10
CA GLU A 121 -14.97 -12.92 0.12
C GLU A 121 -14.71 -11.88 -0.99
N ASN A 122 -14.99 -12.24 -2.24
CA ASN A 122 -14.96 -11.32 -3.40
C ASN A 122 -13.66 -10.49 -3.56
N TYR A 123 -12.51 -11.05 -3.19
CA TYR A 123 -11.24 -10.35 -3.35
C TYR A 123 -10.88 -10.17 -4.84
N ALA A 124 -10.79 -8.92 -5.30
CA ALA A 124 -10.49 -8.59 -6.69
C ALA A 124 -9.03 -8.85 -7.09
N GLY A 125 -8.12 -8.97 -6.11
CA GLY A 125 -6.72 -9.29 -6.34
C GLY A 125 -6.44 -10.79 -6.43
N LYS A 126 -5.16 -11.15 -6.33
CA LYS A 126 -4.72 -12.54 -6.42
C LYS A 126 -4.51 -13.14 -5.03
N LEU A 127 -5.05 -14.35 -4.81
CA LEU A 127 -4.78 -15.16 -3.62
C LEU A 127 -3.87 -16.34 -3.98
N ILE A 128 -2.79 -16.54 -3.24
CA ILE A 128 -1.82 -17.64 -3.45
C ILE A 128 -1.47 -18.38 -2.17
#